data_AF-A0ABC9Z6P7-F1
#
_entry.id   AF-A0ABC9Z6P7-F1
#
_cell.length_a   1.000
_cell.length_b   1.000
_cell.length_c   1.000
_cell.angle_alpha   90.00
_cell.angle_beta   90.00
_cell.angle_gamma   90.00
#
_symmetry.space_group_name_H-M   'P 1'
#
loop_
_entity.id
_entity.type
_entity.pdbx_description
1 polymer ?
#
loop_
_entity_poly.entity_id
_entity_poly.type
_entity_poly.pdbx_seq_one_letter_code
_entity_poly.pdbx_strand_id
1 'polypeptide(L)'
;MIVTALDPADCRSITVKVAGPAALLVAKCHKIAERIGNPMRLNDKDAHDAYRILRAIDTETLRDGFRSLLREELSMETALEALDYLGELFAAGPTMIGSAMAGRAEEGVGDPEQVAVAVAILSADLIQSIREAE
;
A
#
# COMPACT_ATOMS: atom_id res chain seq x y z
N MET A 1 -10.00 8.11 -14.28
CA MET A 1 -8.66 8.31 -14.89
C MET A 1 -8.81 8.17 -16.41
N ILE A 2 -8.19 9.04 -17.20
CA ILE A 2 -8.11 8.87 -18.66
C ILE A 2 -6.82 8.13 -18.97
N VAL A 3 -6.91 7.05 -19.75
CA VAL A 3 -5.76 6.32 -20.28
C VAL A 3 -5.68 6.63 -21.77
N THR A 4 -4.57 7.20 -22.21
CA THR A 4 -4.28 7.51 -23.62
C THR A 4 -3.43 6.41 -24.25
N ALA A 5 -3.43 6.33 -25.58
CA ALA A 5 -2.52 5.46 -26.30
C ALA A 5 -1.04 5.81 -26.01
N LEU A 6 -0.16 4.81 -26.15
CA LEU A 6 1.29 5.00 -25.97
C LEU A 6 1.93 5.74 -27.16
N ASP A 7 1.41 5.53 -28.36
CA ASP A 7 1.84 6.26 -29.57
C ASP A 7 1.25 7.68 -29.56
N PRO A 8 2.08 8.74 -29.60
CA PRO A 8 1.59 10.12 -29.62
C PRO A 8 0.69 10.47 -30.81
N ALA A 9 0.78 9.72 -31.92
CA ALA A 9 -0.08 9.92 -33.09
C ALA A 9 -1.43 9.19 -32.98
N ASP A 10 -1.60 8.33 -31.99
CA ASP A 10 -2.83 7.57 -31.76
C ASP A 10 -3.76 8.31 -30.79
N CYS A 11 -4.86 8.83 -31.32
CA CYS A 11 -5.83 9.61 -30.55
C CYS A 11 -6.77 8.76 -29.66
N ARG A 12 -6.60 7.43 -29.62
CA ARG A 12 -7.46 6.58 -28.78
C ARG A 12 -7.25 6.89 -27.30
N SER A 13 -8.36 7.04 -26.59
CA SER A 13 -8.38 7.18 -25.13
C SER A 13 -9.59 6.48 -24.54
N ILE A 14 -9.48 6.06 -23.29
CA ILE A 14 -10.56 5.44 -22.52
C ILE A 14 -10.61 6.03 -21.11
N THR A 15 -11.83 6.26 -20.61
CA THR A 15 -12.04 6.64 -19.21
C THR A 15 -12.25 5.37 -18.38
N VAL A 16 -11.39 5.18 -17.37
CA VAL A 16 -11.41 4.03 -16.47
C VAL A 16 -11.73 4.49 -15.05
N LYS A 17 -12.60 3.73 -14.37
CA LYS A 17 -12.81 3.84 -12.92
C LYS A 17 -11.68 3.07 -12.23
N VAL A 18 -10.84 3.78 -11.47
CA VAL A 18 -9.69 3.21 -10.76
C VAL A 18 -9.90 3.45 -9.28
N ALA A 19 -9.55 2.46 -8.46
CA ALA A 19 -9.58 2.60 -7.01
C ALA A 19 -8.60 3.70 -6.56
N GLY A 20 -8.97 4.44 -5.51
CA GLY A 20 -8.08 5.42 -4.89
C GLY A 20 -6.88 4.76 -4.21
N PRO A 21 -5.81 5.52 -3.94
CA PRO A 21 -4.56 4.97 -3.39
C PRO A 21 -4.74 4.31 -2.02
N ALA A 22 -5.58 4.84 -1.14
CA ALA A 22 -5.91 4.21 0.14
C ALA A 22 -6.57 2.84 -0.04
N ALA A 23 -7.54 2.72 -0.96
CA ALA A 23 -8.19 1.44 -1.26
C ALA A 23 -7.24 0.43 -1.91
N LEU A 24 -6.29 0.90 -2.73
CA LEU A 24 -5.22 0.04 -3.26
C LEU A 24 -4.30 -0.46 -2.15
N LEU A 25 -3.97 0.38 -1.17
CA LEU A 25 -3.15 -0.02 -0.02
C LEU A 25 -3.89 -1.05 0.86
N VAL A 26 -5.18 -0.82 1.14
CA VAL A 26 -6.06 -1.80 1.82
C VAL A 26 -5.99 -3.16 1.12
N ALA A 27 -6.19 -3.18 -0.20
CA ALA A 27 -6.15 -4.42 -0.97
C ALA A 27 -4.77 -5.13 -0.89
N LYS A 28 -3.67 -4.38 -0.78
CA LYS A 28 -2.32 -4.95 -0.64
C LYS A 28 -2.11 -5.58 0.73
N CYS A 29 -2.53 -4.92 1.81
CA CYS A 29 -2.44 -5.47 3.16
C CYS A 29 -3.15 -6.83 3.26
N HIS A 30 -4.41 -6.89 2.83
CA HIS A 30 -5.21 -8.11 2.79
C HIS A 30 -4.54 -9.22 1.96
N LYS A 31 -4.09 -8.87 0.76
CA LYS A 31 -3.47 -9.83 -0.15
C LYS A 31 -2.19 -10.45 0.44
N ILE A 32 -1.40 -9.68 1.19
CA ILE A 32 -0.20 -10.20 1.86
C ILE A 32 -0.62 -11.07 3.05
N ALA A 33 -1.51 -10.59 3.91
CA ALA A 33 -1.99 -11.29 5.10
C ALA A 33 -2.51 -12.70 4.76
N GLU A 34 -3.34 -12.83 3.72
CA GLU A 34 -3.88 -14.12 3.24
C GLU A 34 -2.80 -15.11 2.76
N ARG A 35 -1.60 -14.63 2.43
CA ARG A 35 -0.55 -15.42 1.74
C ARG A 35 0.64 -15.77 2.61
N ILE A 36 0.76 -15.22 3.82
CA ILE A 36 1.90 -15.50 4.73
C ILE A 36 2.01 -17.00 5.03
N GLY A 37 0.88 -17.71 5.16
CA GLY A 37 0.85 -19.16 5.35
C GLY A 37 1.07 -19.99 4.07
N ASN A 38 1.27 -19.36 2.92
CA ASN A 38 1.44 -20.03 1.63
C ASN A 38 2.60 -19.43 0.82
N PRO A 39 3.85 -19.87 1.09
CA PRO A 39 5.05 -19.31 0.49
C PRO A 39 5.04 -19.29 -1.05
N MET A 40 4.39 -20.27 -1.69
CA MET A 40 4.29 -20.34 -3.16
C MET A 40 3.43 -19.22 -3.76
N ARG A 41 2.58 -18.58 -2.96
CA ARG A 41 1.72 -17.45 -3.38
C ARG A 41 2.22 -16.11 -2.87
N LEU A 42 3.11 -16.11 -1.89
CA LEU A 42 3.71 -14.90 -1.33
C LEU A 42 4.64 -14.26 -2.36
N ASN A 43 4.40 -12.99 -2.69
CA ASN A 43 5.13 -12.29 -3.74
C ASN A 43 5.60 -10.93 -3.24
N ASP A 44 6.91 -10.72 -3.24
CA ASP A 44 7.57 -9.50 -2.77
C ASP A 44 7.04 -8.23 -3.46
N LYS A 45 6.57 -8.37 -4.72
CA LYS A 45 5.90 -7.28 -5.46
C LYS A 45 4.72 -6.68 -4.71
N ASP A 46 3.93 -7.47 -3.97
CA ASP A 46 2.74 -6.92 -3.30
C ASP A 46 3.13 -5.97 -2.15
N ALA A 47 4.17 -6.31 -1.39
CA ALA A 47 4.72 -5.40 -0.39
C ALA A 47 5.41 -4.20 -1.04
N HIS A 48 6.08 -4.40 -2.17
CA HIS A 48 6.71 -3.31 -2.89
C HIS A 48 5.71 -2.32 -3.48
N ASP A 49 4.56 -2.78 -3.99
CA ASP A 49 3.47 -1.91 -4.43
C ASP A 49 2.94 -1.05 -3.27
N ALA A 50 2.86 -1.59 -2.04
CA ALA A 50 2.51 -0.82 -0.85
C ALA A 50 3.55 0.27 -0.54
N TYR A 51 4.84 -0.07 -0.58
CA TYR A 51 5.93 0.91 -0.46
C TYR A 51 5.83 2.03 -1.51
N ARG A 52 5.57 1.67 -2.77
CA ARG A 52 5.44 2.67 -3.85
C ARG A 52 4.26 3.62 -3.63
N ILE A 53 3.14 3.14 -3.11
CA ILE A 53 2.00 3.99 -2.75
C ILE A 53 2.38 4.93 -1.61
N LEU A 54 2.93 4.38 -0.52
CA LEU A 54 3.33 5.15 0.67
C LEU A 54 4.39 6.22 0.36
N ARG A 55 5.31 5.93 -0.58
CA ARG A 55 6.36 6.87 -0.98
C ARG A 55 5.88 7.94 -1.97
N ALA A 56 4.92 7.60 -2.84
CA ALA A 56 4.51 8.48 -3.94
C ALA A 56 3.29 9.36 -3.61
N ILE A 57 2.52 9.00 -2.57
CA ILE A 57 1.29 9.69 -2.19
C ILE A 57 1.47 10.31 -0.81
N ASP A 58 1.14 11.60 -0.69
CA ASP A 58 1.24 12.31 0.58
C ASP A 58 0.40 11.62 1.67
N THR A 59 0.98 11.52 2.87
CA THR A 59 0.34 10.88 4.03
C THR A 59 -1.05 11.45 4.32
N GLU A 60 -1.23 12.77 4.17
CA GLU A 60 -2.53 13.43 4.34
C GLU A 60 -3.59 12.94 3.35
N THR A 61 -3.19 12.73 2.09
CA THR A 61 -4.09 12.22 1.05
C THR A 61 -4.49 10.76 1.35
N LEU A 62 -3.54 9.95 1.82
CA LEU A 62 -3.83 8.58 2.24
C LEU A 62 -4.74 8.56 3.47
N ARG A 63 -4.46 9.38 4.49
CA ARG A 63 -5.28 9.54 5.70
C ARG A 63 -6.72 9.86 5.34
N ASP A 64 -6.94 10.87 4.48
CA ASP A 64 -8.29 11.30 4.13
C ASP A 64 -9.02 10.25 3.27
N GLY A 65 -8.28 9.49 2.47
CA GLY A 65 -8.76 8.29 1.78
C GLY A 65 -9.21 7.20 2.76
N PHE A 66 -8.40 6.85 3.76
CA PHE A 66 -8.76 5.87 4.79
C PHE A 66 -9.98 6.33 5.60
N ARG A 67 -10.05 7.61 5.99
CA ARG A 67 -11.22 8.16 6.68
C ARG A 67 -12.49 8.05 5.86
N SER A 68 -12.40 8.25 4.55
CA SER A 68 -13.55 8.07 3.66
C SER A 68 -14.01 6.60 3.68
N LEU A 69 -13.07 5.65 3.59
CA LEU A 69 -13.39 4.21 3.67
C LEU A 69 -13.96 3.80 5.03
N LEU A 70 -13.47 4.38 6.12
CA LEU A 70 -13.91 4.10 7.49
C LEU A 70 -15.30 4.67 7.81
N ARG A 71 -15.76 5.69 7.08
CA ARG A 71 -17.10 6.28 7.27
C ARG A 71 -18.21 5.51 6.53
N GLU A 72 -17.84 4.73 5.52
CA GLU A 72 -18.78 3.98 4.70
C GLU A 72 -18.99 2.59 5.30
N GLU A 73 -20.24 2.25 5.65
CA GLU A 73 -20.61 0.96 6.27
C GLU A 73 -20.08 -0.24 5.47
N LEU A 74 -20.10 -0.14 4.13
CA LEU A 74 -19.66 -1.22 3.24
C LEU A 74 -18.15 -1.51 3.30
N SER A 75 -17.31 -0.52 3.62
CA SER A 75 -15.85 -0.66 3.60
C SER A 75 -15.19 -0.52 4.96
N MET A 76 -15.92 -0.11 5.99
CA MET A 76 -15.38 0.20 7.30
C MET A 76 -14.60 -0.97 7.90
N GLU A 77 -15.19 -2.16 7.94
CA GLU A 77 -14.57 -3.35 8.55
C GLU A 77 -13.28 -3.74 7.81
N THR A 78 -13.33 -3.81 6.48
CA THR A 78 -12.15 -4.14 5.65
C THR A 78 -11.03 -3.11 5.79
N ALA A 79 -11.38 -1.82 5.96
CA ALA A 79 -10.42 -0.75 6.16
C ALA A 79 -9.77 -0.80 7.55
N LEU A 80 -10.54 -1.11 8.61
CA LEU A 80 -10.00 -1.33 9.95
C LEU A 80 -9.01 -2.50 9.98
N GLU A 81 -9.41 -3.64 9.41
CA GLU A 81 -8.57 -4.84 9.34
C GLU A 81 -7.27 -4.57 8.56
N ALA A 82 -7.35 -3.76 7.50
CA ALA A 82 -6.16 -3.36 6.76
C ALA A 82 -5.22 -2.45 7.55
N LEU A 83 -5.72 -1.63 8.48
CA LEU A 83 -4.87 -0.83 9.39
C LEU A 83 -4.15 -1.73 10.39
N ASP A 84 -4.83 -2.76 10.90
CA ASP A 84 -4.21 -3.78 11.75
C ASP A 84 -3.11 -4.53 11.00
N TYR A 85 -3.39 -5.00 9.78
CA TYR A 85 -2.39 -5.61 8.91
C TYR A 85 -1.25 -4.66 8.54
N LEU A 86 -1.52 -3.38 8.27
CA LEU A 86 -0.47 -2.40 8.00
C LEU A 86 0.45 -2.24 9.23
N GLY A 87 -0.13 -2.28 10.43
CA GLY A 87 0.58 -2.27 11.70
C GLY A 87 1.48 -3.49 11.88
N GLU A 88 0.90 -4.68 11.79
CA GLU A 88 1.57 -5.95 12.05
C GLU A 88 2.60 -6.31 10.97
N LEU A 89 2.29 -6.06 9.70
CA LEU A 89 3.13 -6.50 8.59
C LEU A 89 4.25 -5.52 8.24
N PHE A 90 4.08 -4.23 8.57
CA PHE A 90 5.02 -3.18 8.18
C PHE A 90 5.46 -2.29 9.35
N ALA A 91 4.51 -1.61 10.00
CA ALA A 91 4.82 -0.52 10.93
C ALA A 91 5.59 -0.96 12.18
N ALA A 92 5.45 -2.23 12.60
CA ALA A 92 6.19 -2.76 13.75
C ALA A 92 7.71 -2.88 13.52
N GLY A 93 8.20 -2.75 12.28
CA GLY A 93 9.63 -2.59 12.02
C GLY A 93 10.11 -3.10 10.66
N PRO A 94 11.39 -2.84 10.30
CA PRO A 94 11.96 -3.23 9.01
C PRO A 94 12.08 -4.75 8.83
N THR A 95 12.10 -5.52 9.92
CA THR A 95 12.18 -6.98 9.90
C THR A 95 10.82 -7.66 9.75
N MET A 96 9.72 -6.91 9.83
CA MET A 96 8.39 -7.47 9.65
C MET A 96 8.23 -7.96 8.22
N ILE A 97 7.41 -9.01 8.03
CA ILE A 97 7.37 -9.73 6.76
C ILE A 97 7.04 -8.82 5.57
N GLY A 98 6.11 -7.87 5.73
CA GLY A 98 5.79 -6.87 4.70
C GLY A 98 6.97 -5.94 4.41
N SER A 99 7.61 -5.39 5.45
CA SER A 99 8.78 -4.52 5.28
C SER A 99 9.96 -5.24 4.62
N ALA A 100 10.27 -6.46 5.06
CA ALA A 100 11.33 -7.29 4.50
C ALA A 100 11.02 -7.70 3.04
N MET A 101 9.76 -8.03 2.73
CA MET A 101 9.33 -8.31 1.36
C MET A 101 9.50 -7.10 0.44
N ALA A 102 9.14 -5.90 0.90
CA ALA A 102 9.34 -4.69 0.12
C ALA A 102 10.83 -4.44 -0.16
N GLY A 103 11.70 -4.65 0.83
CA GLY A 103 13.14 -4.57 0.65
C GLY A 103 13.69 -5.58 -0.36
N ARG A 104 13.31 -6.86 -0.25
CA ARG A 104 13.75 -7.89 -1.20
C ARG A 104 13.35 -7.61 -2.65
N ALA A 105 12.23 -6.93 -2.87
CA ALA A 105 11.82 -6.55 -4.23
C ALA A 105 12.81 -5.59 -4.93
N GLU A 106 13.69 -4.94 -4.18
CA GLU A 106 14.72 -4.03 -4.68
C GLU A 106 16.11 -4.69 -4.79
N GLU A 107 16.22 -6.00 -4.53
CA GLU A 107 17.47 -6.74 -4.65
C GLU A 107 18.02 -6.70 -6.10
N GLY A 108 19.28 -6.30 -6.24
CA GLY A 108 19.96 -6.19 -7.54
C GLY A 108 19.64 -4.93 -8.36
N VAL A 109 18.78 -4.04 -7.86
CA VAL A 109 18.42 -2.77 -8.54
C VAL A 109 18.58 -1.56 -7.63
N GLY A 110 18.07 -1.65 -6.39
CA GLY A 110 18.06 -0.57 -5.41
C GLY A 110 18.76 -0.93 -4.11
N ASP A 111 18.23 -0.41 -2.99
CA ASP A 111 18.74 -0.63 -1.64
C ASP A 111 17.66 -1.31 -0.78
N PRO A 112 17.73 -2.65 -0.62
CA PRO A 112 16.77 -3.43 0.16
C PRO A 112 16.62 -2.97 1.62
N GLU A 113 17.71 -2.60 2.28
CA GLU A 113 17.70 -2.20 3.68
C GLU A 113 17.01 -0.85 3.85
N GLN A 114 17.36 0.12 2.99
CA GLN A 114 16.71 1.43 2.97
C GLN A 114 15.21 1.30 2.72
N VAL A 115 14.79 0.45 1.78
CA VAL A 115 13.37 0.27 1.43
C VAL A 115 12.59 -0.36 2.58
N ALA A 116 13.14 -1.38 3.24
CA ALA A 116 12.52 -2.01 4.40
C ALA A 116 12.34 -1.04 5.57
N VAL A 117 13.34 -0.19 5.84
CA VAL A 117 13.24 0.87 6.86
C VAL A 117 12.22 1.93 6.47
N ALA A 118 12.28 2.42 5.23
CA ALA A 118 11.41 3.47 4.75
C ALA A 118 9.93 3.05 4.78
N VAL A 119 9.60 1.85 4.30
CA VAL A 119 8.20 1.39 4.30
C VAL A 119 7.66 1.20 5.72
N ALA A 120 8.48 0.73 6.67
CA ALA A 120 8.08 0.61 8.07
C ALA A 120 7.74 1.97 8.68
N ILE A 121 8.62 2.98 8.47
CA ILE A 121 8.40 4.35 8.97
C ILE A 121 7.15 4.97 8.33
N LEU A 122 7.04 4.94 7.00
CA LEU A 122 5.89 5.53 6.29
C LEU A 122 4.56 4.89 6.70
N SER A 123 4.57 3.57 6.99
CA SER A 123 3.39 2.87 7.49
C SER A 123 3.01 3.32 8.90
N ALA A 124 4.00 3.48 9.79
CA ALA A 124 3.79 3.99 11.14
C ALA A 124 3.25 5.43 11.12
N ASP A 125 3.85 6.29 10.30
CA ASP A 125 3.42 7.70 10.12
C ASP A 125 1.97 7.79 9.64
N LEU A 126 1.56 6.95 8.68
CA LEU A 126 0.18 6.92 8.21
C LEU A 126 -0.79 6.48 9.31
N ILE A 127 -0.49 5.41 10.05
CA ILE A 127 -1.33 4.92 11.15
C ILE A 127 -1.48 6.01 12.22
N GLN A 128 -0.37 6.65 12.59
CA GLN A 128 -0.38 7.74 13.56
C GLN A 128 -1.21 8.92 13.06
N SER A 129 -1.03 9.34 11.80
CA SER A 129 -1.78 10.45 11.19
C SER A 129 -3.30 10.21 11.17
N ILE A 130 -3.75 8.97 11.05
CA ILE A 130 -5.17 8.60 11.11
C ILE A 130 -5.70 8.70 12.54
N ARG A 131 -4.93 8.23 13.53
CA ARG A 131 -5.33 8.19 14.96
C ARG A 131 -5.32 9.57 15.64
N GLU A 132 -4.35 10.43 15.32
CA GLU A 132 -4.22 11.76 15.94
C GLU A 132 -5.33 12.73 15.54
N ALA A 133 -6.12 12.35 14.55
CA ALA A 133 -7.09 13.21 13.92
C ALA A 133 -8.54 12.72 14.20
N GLU A 134 -8.70 11.90 15.24
CA GLU A 134 -9.94 11.58 15.97
C GLU A 134 -10.17 12.56 17.11
#